data_AF-A0A832J957-F1
#
_entry.id   AF-A0A832J957-F1
#
_cell.length_a   1.000
_cell.length_b   1.000
_cell.length_c   1.000
_cell.angle_alpha   90.00
_cell.angle_beta   90.00
_cell.angle_gamma   90.00
#
_symmetry.space_group_name_H-M   'P 1'
#
loop_
_entity.id
_entity.type
_entity.pdbx_description
1 polymer ?
#
loop_
_entity_poly.entity_id
_entity_poly.type
_entity_poly.pdbx_seq_one_letter_code
_entity_poly.pdbx_strand_id
1 'polypeptide(L)' 'MAETIMKEEISALMDGEVDEQEMQRSLRDMRNDPEQRDCWEQYHIIGDALRNNLPPTLNRDFVNNVSQAIAKE' A
#
# COMPACT_ATOMS: atom_id res chain seq x y z
N MET A 1 18.36 -6.15 -7.79
CA MET A 1 17.87 -5.23 -8.83
C MET A 1 16.35 -5.26 -8.91
N ALA A 2 15.70 -6.42 -9.12
CA ALA A 2 14.24 -6.52 -9.18
C ALA A 2 13.52 -6.02 -7.90
N GLU A 3 14.05 -6.32 -6.70
CA GLU A 3 13.46 -5.86 -5.42
C GLU A 3 13.50 -4.34 -5.26
N THR A 4 14.55 -3.67 -5.76
CA THR A 4 14.66 -2.21 -5.71
C THR A 4 13.64 -1.54 -6.61
N ILE A 5 13.45 -2.09 -7.82
CA ILE A 5 12.47 -1.59 -8.80
C ILE A 5 11.06 -1.72 -8.24
N MET A 6 10.73 -2.87 -7.63
CA MET A 6 9.44 -3.09 -6.97
C MET A 6 9.17 -2.05 -5.87
N LYS A 7 10.15 -1.79 -5.00
CA LYS A 7 10.03 -0.79 -3.93
C LYS A 7 9.84 0.63 -4.47
N GLU A 8 10.46 0.95 -5.59
CA GLU A 8 10.33 2.23 -6.28
C GLU A 8 8.96 2.38 -6.95
N GLU A 9 8.46 1.36 -7.64
CA GLU A 9 7.10 1.32 -8.20
C GLU A 9 6.03 1.51 -7.12
N ILE A 10 6.22 0.91 -5.94
CA ILE A 10 5.34 1.08 -4.76
C ILE A 10 5.38 2.51 -4.23
N SER A 11 6.56 3.13 -4.16
CA SER A 11 6.71 4.52 -3.71
C SER A 11 6.04 5.49 -4.68
N ALA A 12 6.32 5.36 -5.98
CA ALA A 12 5.71 6.19 -7.00
C ALA A 12 4.18 6.07 -7.01
N LEU A 13 3.65 4.86 -6.80
CA LEU A 13 2.22 4.62 -6.65
C LEU A 13 1.64 5.36 -5.43
N MET A 14 2.34 5.39 -4.29
CA MET A 14 1.89 6.11 -3.10
C MET A 14 1.89 7.63 -3.28
N ASP A 15 2.93 8.15 -3.93
CA ASP A 15 3.09 9.59 -4.13
C ASP A 15 2.19 10.12 -5.27
N GLY A 16 1.52 9.22 -6.01
CA GLY A 16 0.65 9.55 -7.14
C GLY A 16 1.42 9.94 -8.40
N GLU A 17 2.68 9.50 -8.50
CA GLU A 17 3.60 9.82 -9.60
C GLU A 17 3.57 8.79 -10.75
N VAL A 18 2.63 7.83 -10.71
CA VAL A 18 2.43 6.81 -11.75
C VAL A 18 1.30 7.19 -12.70
N ASP A 19 1.38 6.74 -13.96
CA ASP A 19 0.26 6.87 -14.89
C ASP A 19 -0.85 5.82 -14.62
N GLU A 20 -1.98 5.94 -15.32
CA GLU A 20 -3.11 5.03 -15.11
C GLU A 20 -2.81 3.57 -15.50
N GLN A 21 -1.98 3.34 -16.52
CA GLN A 21 -1.61 1.98 -16.92
C GLN A 21 -0.67 1.33 -15.90
N GLU A 22 0.30 2.10 -15.41
CA GLU A 22 1.24 1.72 -14.36
C GLU A 22 0.49 1.46 -13.05
N MET A 23 -0.43 2.34 -12.65
CA MET A 23 -1.30 2.14 -11.49
C MET A 23 -2.05 0.81 -11.59
N GLN A 24 -2.71 0.56 -12.72
CA GLN A 24 -3.47 -0.68 -12.93
C GLN A 24 -2.57 -1.92 -12.91
N ARG A 25 -1.33 -1.81 -13.38
CA ARG A 25 -0.34 -2.89 -13.31
C ARG A 25 0.11 -3.16 -11.88
N SER A 26 0.55 -2.14 -11.16
CA SER A 26 1.01 -2.25 -9.77
C SER A 26 -0.09 -2.81 -8.86
N LEU A 27 -1.34 -2.38 -9.05
CA LEU A 27 -2.48 -2.94 -8.31
C LEU A 27 -2.73 -4.43 -8.60
N ARG A 28 -2.56 -4.87 -9.86
CA ARG A 28 -2.66 -6.30 -10.21
C ARG A 28 -1.52 -7.11 -9.59
N ASP A 29 -0.31 -6.57 -9.61
CA ASP A 29 0.87 -7.24 -9.08
C ASP A 29 0.75 -7.38 -7.56
N MET A 30 0.37 -6.33 -6.84
CA MET A 30 0.03 -6.37 -5.41
C MET A 30 -1.06 -7.37 -5.07
N ARG A 31 -2.12 -7.46 -5.89
CA ARG A 31 -3.20 -8.40 -5.64
C ARG A 31 -2.69 -9.85 -5.63
N ASN A 32 -1.72 -10.17 -6.49
CA ASN A 32 -1.20 -11.52 -6.66
C ASN A 32 0.00 -11.82 -5.75
N ASP A 33 0.70 -10.78 -5.28
CA ASP A 33 1.94 -10.90 -4.51
C ASP A 33 1.77 -10.37 -3.07
N PRO A 34 1.79 -11.25 -2.05
CA PRO A 34 1.72 -10.81 -0.65
C PRO A 34 2.92 -9.98 -0.20
N GLU A 35 4.13 -10.19 -0.74
CA GLU A 35 5.32 -9.43 -0.32
C GLU A 35 5.20 -7.95 -0.75
N GLN A 36 4.60 -7.70 -1.92
CA GLN A 36 4.31 -6.33 -2.38
C GLN A 36 3.28 -5.63 -1.49
N ARG A 37 2.26 -6.36 -1.03
CA ARG A 37 1.26 -5.82 -0.08
C ARG A 37 1.91 -5.48 1.26
N ASP A 38 2.76 -6.35 1.77
CA ASP A 38 3.47 -6.11 3.02
C ASP A 38 4.40 -4.89 2.92
N CYS A 39 5.08 -4.71 1.79
CA CYS A 39 5.91 -3.54 1.53
C CYS A 39 5.08 -2.24 1.50
N TRP A 40 3.93 -2.26 0.83
CA TRP A 40 3.00 -1.14 0.79
C TRP A 40 2.43 -0.81 2.17
N GLU A 41 2.04 -1.80 2.96
CA GLU A 41 1.58 -1.56 4.34
C GLU A 41 2.69 -0.90 5.18
N GLN A 42 3.92 -1.42 5.11
CA GLN A 42 5.05 -0.87 5.86
C GLN A 42 5.36 0.58 5.48
N TYR A 43 5.33 0.90 4.18
CA TYR A 43 5.58 2.26 3.71
C TYR A 43 4.51 3.25 4.18
N HIS A 44 3.23 2.85 4.21
CA HIS A 44 2.18 3.69 4.79
C HIS A 44 2.38 3.92 6.28
N ILE A 45 2.69 2.88 7.05
CA ILE A 45 2.95 3.00 8.50
C ILE A 45 4.14 3.92 8.76
N ILE A 46 5.25 3.76 8.03
CA ILE A 46 6.43 4.60 8.16
C ILE A 46 6.09 6.05 7.78
N GLY A 47 5.38 6.26 6.67
CA GLY A 47 4.95 7.58 6.22
C GLY A 47 4.06 8.29 7.24
N ASP A 48 3.10 7.58 7.82
CA ASP A 48 2.22 8.11 8.86
C ASP A 48 2.98 8.38 10.17
N ALA A 49 3.98 7.56 10.51
CA ALA A 49 4.86 7.81 11.64
C ALA A 49 5.65 9.11 11.46
N LEU A 50 6.27 9.29 10.28
CA LEU A 50 7.05 10.48 9.95
C LEU A 50 6.23 11.75 9.92
N ARG A 51 4.96 11.67 9.48
CA ARG A 51 4.02 12.81 9.46
C ARG A 51 3.31 13.03 10.80
N ASN A 52 3.63 12.23 11.83
CA ASN A 52 2.96 12.25 13.13
C ASN A 52 1.44 12.05 13.04
N ASN A 53 1.00 11.26 12.05
CA ASN A 53 -0.39 10.91 11.75
C ASN A 53 -0.79 9.54 12.30
N LEU A 54 0.12 8.86 13.02
CA LEU A 54 -0.24 7.59 13.64
C LEU A 54 -1.30 7.79 14.72
N PRO A 55 -2.38 6.99 14.69
CA PRO A 55 -3.35 7.01 15.76
C PRO A 55 -2.69 6.54 17.07
N PRO A 56 -3.20 6.97 18.24
CA PRO A 56 -2.68 6.54 19.54
C PRO A 56 -2.77 5.02 19.75
N THR A 57 -3.62 4.34 18.98
CA THR A 57 -3.74 2.87 18.93
C THR A 57 -3.84 2.41 17.48
N LEU A 58 -2.93 1.52 17.05
CA LEU A 58 -2.97 0.92 15.72
C LEU A 58 -3.85 -0.34 15.75
N ASN A 59 -5.02 -0.30 15.12
CA ASN A 59 -5.86 -1.49 14.96
C ASN A 59 -5.44 -2.25 13.69
N ARG A 60 -4.79 -3.40 13.86
CA ARG A 60 -4.32 -4.26 12.75
C ARG A 60 -5.45 -4.83 11.90
N ASP A 61 -6.66 -4.93 12.44
CA ASP A 61 -7.83 -5.42 11.72
C ASP A 61 -8.55 -4.31 10.93
N PHE A 62 -8.12 -3.05 11.05
CA PHE A 62 -8.78 -1.92 10.37
C PHE A 62 -8.87 -2.12 8.85
N VAL A 63 -7.75 -2.50 8.22
CA VAL A 63 -7.69 -2.73 6.77
C VAL A 63 -8.64 -3.87 6.36
N ASN A 64 -8.64 -4.97 7.11
CA ASN A 64 -9.55 -6.10 6.87
C ASN A 64 -11.02 -5.68 7.01
N ASN A 65 -11.34 -4.87 8.01
CA ASN A 65 -12.71 -4.39 8.26
C ASN A 65 -13.19 -3.45 7.13
N VAL A 66 -12.34 -2.53 6.68
CA VAL A 66 -12.65 -1.62 5.57
C VAL A 66 -12.83 -2.39 4.26
N SER A 67 -11.90 -3.32 3.96
CA SER A 67 -12.00 -4.16 2.75
C SER A 67 -13.29 -4.99 2.72
N GLN A 68 -13.67 -5.59 3.87
CA GLN A 68 -14.92 -6.32 4.00
C GLN A 68 -16.16 -5.42 3.91
N ALA A 69 -16.09 -4.18 4.39
CA ALA A 69 -17.18 -3.23 4.28
C ALA A 69 -17.42 -2.83 2.82
N ILE A 70 -16.35 -2.51 2.08
CA ILE A 70 -16.41 -2.15 0.66
C ILE A 70 -16.89 -3.32 -0.18
N ALA A 71 -16.44 -4.55 0.09
CA ALA A 71 -16.88 -5.74 -0.65
C ALA A 71 -18.37 -6.09 -0.46
N LYS A 72 -19.05 -5.46 0.53
CA LYS A 72 -20.48 -5.62 0.81
C LYS A 72 -21.34 -4.50 0.22
N GLU A 73 -20.73 -3.48 -0.39
CA GLU A 73 -21.43 -2.46 -1.20
C GLU A 73 -21.62 -2.93 -2.64
#